data_AF-A0A5K1ELL8-F1
#
_entry.id   AF-A0A5K1ELL8-F1
#
_cell.length_a   1.000
_cell.length_b   1.000
_cell.length_c   1.000
_cell.angle_alpha   90.00
_cell.angle_beta   90.00
_cell.angle_gamma   90.00
#
_symmetry.space_group_name_H-M   'P 1'
#
loop_
_entity.id
_entity.type
_entity.pdbx_description
1 polymer ?
#
loop_
_entity_poly.entity_id
_entity_poly.type
_entity_poly.pdbx_seq_one_letter_code
_entity_poly.pdbx_strand_id
1 'polypeptide(L)' 'IVKASSGPRYVVGCRSKVDKEKLTAGTRVVLDMTTLTIMRALPRE' A
#
# COMPACT_ATOMS: atom_id res chain seq x y z
N ILE A 1 2.52 0.92 -7.48
CA ILE A 1 2.72 2.39 -7.25
C ILE A 1 1.61 2.85 -6.33
N VAL A 2 1.95 3.51 -5.23
CA VAL A 2 0.97 4.01 -4.25
C VAL A 2 1.04 5.53 -4.21
N LYS A 3 -0.13 6.18 -4.24
CA LYS A 3 -0.24 7.62 -3.98
C LYS A 3 -0.33 7.81 -2.47
N ALA A 4 0.66 8.47 -1.88
CA ALA A 4 0.57 8.86 -0.49
C ALA A 4 -0.44 10.00 -0.34
N SER A 5 -1.07 10.10 0.84
CA SER A 5 -1.97 11.22 1.16
C SER A 5 -1.26 12.57 1.07
N SER A 6 0.07 12.58 1.21
CA SER A 6 0.93 13.77 1.06
C SER A 6 1.08 14.24 -0.39
N GLY A 7 0.58 13.51 -1.39
CA GLY A 7 0.63 13.91 -2.81
C GLY A 7 1.59 13.11 -3.71
N PRO A 8 2.84 12.80 -3.31
CA PRO A 8 3.78 12.08 -4.17
C PRO A 8 3.40 10.60 -4.33
N ARG A 9 3.88 10.03 -5.43
CA ARG A 9 3.72 8.61 -5.75
C ARG A 9 5.02 7.88 -5.47
N TYR A 10 4.93 6.81 -4.70
CA TYR A 10 6.08 5.97 -4.36
C TYR A 10 5.98 4.61 -5.07
N VAL A 11 7.14 4.11 -5.50
CA VAL A 11 7.33 2.70 -5.80
C VAL A 11 7.53 1.99 -4.48
N VAL A 12 6.76 0.95 -4.23
CA VAL A 12 6.65 0.34 -2.91
C VAL A 12 6.86 -1.16 -3.00
N GLY A 13 7.49 -1.72 -1.96
CA GLY A 13 7.60 -3.16 -1.77
C GLY A 13 6.32 -3.74 -1.17
N CYS A 14 6.06 -5.01 -1.46
CA CYS A 14 5.01 -5.77 -0.78
C CYS A 14 5.66 -6.66 0.28
N ARG A 15 5.17 -6.61 1.52
CA ARG A 15 5.57 -7.58 2.54
C ARG A 15 5.01 -8.96 2.17
N SER A 16 5.78 -10.04 2.38
CA SER A 16 5.39 -11.40 2.00
C SER A 16 4.14 -11.93 2.73
N LYS A 17 3.78 -11.33 3.87
CA LYS A 17 2.56 -11.66 4.65
C LYS A 17 1.29 -10.98 4.13
N VAL A 18 1.38 -10.12 3.12
CA VAL A 18 0.21 -9.43 2.56
C VAL A 18 -0.30 -10.18 1.34
N ASP A 19 -1.60 -10.48 1.32
CA ASP A 19 -2.27 -11.14 0.20
C ASP A 19 -2.23 -10.26 -1.05
N LYS A 20 -1.47 -10.70 -2.06
CA LYS A 20 -1.35 -9.99 -3.34
C LYS A 20 -2.68 -9.89 -4.08
N GLU A 21 -3.57 -10.86 -3.88
CA GLU A 21 -4.91 -10.87 -4.48
C GLU A 21 -5.80 -9.74 -3.96
N LYS A 22 -5.61 -9.31 -2.70
CA LYS A 22 -6.34 -8.17 -2.13
C LYS A 22 -5.75 -6.82 -2.56
N LEU A 23 -4.52 -6.83 -3.07
CA LEU A 23 -3.82 -5.64 -3.56
C LEU A 23 -4.17 -5.34 -5.02
N THR A 24 -5.45 -5.10 -5.28
CA THR A 24 -5.94 -4.60 -6.58
C THR A 24 -5.84 -3.08 -6.67
N ALA A 25 -5.89 -2.57 -7.90
CA ALA A 25 -5.87 -1.13 -8.15
C ALA A 25 -7.03 -0.43 -7.42
N GLY A 26 -6.70 0.63 -6.69
CA GLY A 26 -7.65 1.43 -5.91
C GLY A 26 -7.87 0.98 -4.47
N THR A 27 -7.34 -0.18 -4.05
CA THR A 27 -7.42 -0.61 -2.65
C THR A 27 -6.63 0.36 -1.78
N ARG A 28 -7.22 0.79 -0.66
CA ARG A 28 -6.50 1.60 0.33
C ARG A 28 -5.51 0.70 1.07
N VAL A 29 -4.28 1.17 1.20
CA VAL A 29 -3.19 0.41 1.82
C VAL A 29 -2.51 1.26 2.88
N VAL A 30 -2.10 0.61 3.97
CA VAL A 30 -1.20 1.20 4.96
C VAL A 30 0.22 1.07 4.43
N LEU A 31 0.87 2.21 4.25
CA LEU A 31 2.26 2.30 3.87
C LEU A 31 3.11 2.60 5.09
N ASP A 32 4.21 1.87 5.27
CA ASP A 32 5.31 2.35 6.11
C ASP A 32 6.21 3.29 5.29
N MET A 33 6.19 4.57 5.62
CA MET A 33 6.92 5.64 4.91
C MET A 33 8.44 5.45 4.97
N THR A 34 8.96 4.82 6.02
CA THR A 34 10.41 4.66 6.23
C THR A 34 11.01 3.57 5.35
N THR A 35 10.26 2.48 5.14
CA THR A 35 10.69 1.31 4.36
C THR A 35 9.98 1.17 3.02
N LEU A 36 9.09 2.12 2.69
CA LEU A 36 8.25 2.11 1.48
C LEU A 36 7.56 0.76 1.25
N THR A 37 7.04 0.15 2.31
CA THR A 37 6.47 -1.21 2.27
C THR A 37 4.98 -1.19 2.61
N ILE A 38 4.20 -2.02 1.90
CA ILE A 38 2.79 -2.24 2.18
C ILE A 38 2.65 -3.13 3.42
N MET A 39 2.01 -2.60 4.47
CA MET A 39 1.79 -3.28 5.74
C MET A 39 0.48 -4.08 5.75
N ARG A 40 -0.63 -3.46 5.36
CA ARG A 40 -1.97 -4.09 5.30
C ARG A 40 -2.92 -3.33 4.35
N ALA A 41 -3.94 -4.01 3.84
CA ALA A 41 -5.06 -3.37 3.16
C ALA A 41 -6.07 -2.80 4.18
N LEU A 42 -6.66 -1.65 3.85
CA LEU A 42 -7.74 -1.01 4.61
C LEU A 42 -9.07 -1.23 3.87
N PRO A 43 -10.16 -1.57 4.59
CA PRO A 43 -11.49 -1.66 3.99
C PRO A 43 -11.93 -0.30 3.46
N ARG A 44 -12.77 -0.34 2.42
CA ARG A 44 -13.45 0.84 1.89
C ARG A 44 -14.74 1.02 2.69
N GLU A 45 -14.94 2.20 3.26
CA GLU A 45 -16.22 2.70 3.74
C GLU A 45 -16.83 3.60 2.65
#